data_AF-A0A3D8PUF3-F1
#
_entry.id   AF-A0A3D8PUF3-F1
#
_cell.length_a   1.000
_cell.length_b   1.000
_cell.length_c   1.000
_cell.angle_alpha   90.00
_cell.angle_beta   90.00
_cell.angle_gamma   90.00
#
_symmetry.space_group_name_H-M   'P 1'
#
loop_
_entity.id
_entity.type
_entity.pdbx_description
1 polymer ?
#
loop_
_entity_poly.entity_id
_entity_poly.type
_entity_poly.pdbx_seq_one_letter_code
_entity_poly.pdbx_strand_id
1 'polypeptide(L)'
;MDLIEWNTVFTDVLTGVILLGIGAVFGFITGKKKTALTIERKNELYQPLLEELESISYLKNDGLTTKLEAPFLAETIVNDYKYGYRRKLNKKCTSLYSLINQYNSINIVSVAHNIIVDIFENSYEELYGSKIEGISYHSDIDGNEWEEEHLAEPIEFIRRFLSDKSIVSLLNSEGMYDSEVCIDKKNNIFVPIYGQLVSVFYSVLNMEINGVRYQLPPIKKELEMSPAEYMALNDFFKEFNANTETLKKYKLKEEIISNSQDIVQDLKEVIRKIVRNT
;
A
#
# COMPACT_ATOMS: atom_id res chain seq x y z
N MET A 1 -20.66 -24.83 5.00
CA MET A 1 -20.26 -25.85 4.01
C MET A 1 -18.76 -25.96 4.15
N ASP A 2 -18.37 -26.96 4.92
CA ASP A 2 -17.36 -26.80 5.97
C ASP A 2 -15.97 -27.20 5.49
N LEU A 3 -14.94 -26.75 6.21
CA LEU A 3 -13.52 -27.15 6.05
C LEU A 3 -13.33 -28.67 5.83
N ILE A 4 -14.27 -29.47 6.35
CA ILE A 4 -14.31 -30.94 6.26
C ILE A 4 -14.59 -31.45 4.82
N GLU A 5 -15.43 -30.77 4.04
CA GLU A 5 -15.66 -31.11 2.62
C GLU A 5 -14.46 -30.71 1.74
N TRP A 6 -13.73 -29.67 2.12
CA TRP A 6 -12.52 -29.29 1.40
C TRP A 6 -11.40 -30.30 1.63
N ASN A 7 -11.20 -30.73 2.88
CA ASN A 7 -10.13 -31.66 3.23
C ASN A 7 -10.26 -33.01 2.49
N THR A 8 -11.49 -33.49 2.28
CA THR A 8 -11.77 -34.74 1.54
C THR A 8 -11.45 -34.64 0.04
N VAL A 9 -11.68 -33.48 -0.60
CA VAL A 9 -11.32 -33.22 -2.01
C VAL A 9 -9.80 -33.17 -2.24
N PHE A 10 -9.02 -32.85 -1.19
CA PHE A 10 -7.56 -32.88 -1.19
C PHE A 10 -6.99 -34.28 -0.94
N THR A 11 -7.55 -35.04 0.00
CA THR A 11 -7.00 -36.34 0.42
C THR A 11 -7.27 -37.47 -0.57
N ASP A 12 -8.39 -37.45 -1.29
CA ASP A 12 -8.83 -38.61 -2.09
C ASP A 12 -8.05 -38.81 -3.41
N VAL A 13 -7.14 -37.89 -3.79
CA VAL A 13 -6.39 -37.97 -5.06
C VAL A 13 -4.88 -38.22 -4.86
N LEU A 14 -4.40 -38.26 -3.62
CA LEU A 14 -2.97 -38.40 -3.32
C LEU A 14 -2.37 -39.79 -3.61
N THR A 15 -3.20 -40.80 -3.93
CA THR A 15 -2.77 -42.19 -4.17
C THR A 15 -2.38 -42.50 -5.62
N GLY A 16 -2.33 -41.50 -6.51
CA GLY A 16 -2.03 -41.71 -7.93
C GLY A 16 -1.01 -40.74 -8.52
N VAL A 17 0.21 -40.68 -7.98
CA VAL A 17 1.31 -39.96 -8.64
C VAL A 17 1.64 -40.66 -9.96
N ILE A 18 1.21 -40.10 -11.09
CA ILE A 18 1.80 -40.41 -12.40
C ILE A 18 2.75 -39.27 -12.72
N LEU A 19 4.06 -39.50 -12.56
CA LEU A 19 5.09 -38.65 -13.14
C LEU A 19 4.97 -38.72 -14.67
N LEU A 20 4.59 -37.62 -15.31
CA LEU A 20 4.88 -37.42 -16.73
C LEU A 20 5.88 -36.27 -16.84
N GLY A 21 7.15 -36.67 -16.94
CA GLY A 21 8.22 -35.77 -17.33
C GLY A 21 7.95 -35.17 -18.70
N ILE A 22 8.34 -33.91 -18.84
CA ILE A 22 8.37 -33.14 -20.07
C ILE A 22 8.95 -33.99 -21.21
N GLY A 23 8.16 -34.30 -22.24
CA GLY A 23 8.64 -34.89 -23.50
C GLY A 23 7.81 -36.06 -24.04
N ALA A 24 6.92 -35.75 -24.98
CA ALA A 24 6.37 -36.60 -26.05
C ALA A 24 6.43 -38.14 -25.94
N VAL A 25 5.29 -38.81 -25.73
CA VAL A 25 4.91 -40.04 -26.49
C VAL A 25 3.39 -40.09 -26.73
N PHE A 26 3.00 -39.80 -27.98
CA PHE A 26 1.72 -40.17 -28.55
C PHE A 26 1.63 -41.69 -28.68
N GLY A 27 0.58 -42.30 -28.11
CA GLY A 27 0.35 -43.75 -28.16
C GLY A 27 -0.95 -44.12 -27.44
N PHE A 28 -1.80 -44.89 -28.11
CA PHE A 28 -3.22 -45.13 -27.82
C PHE A 28 -3.54 -45.75 -26.45
N ILE A 29 -4.19 -44.99 -25.54
CA ILE A 29 -5.18 -45.46 -24.55
C ILE A 29 -6.16 -44.29 -24.33
N THR A 30 -7.35 -44.33 -24.93
CA THR A 30 -8.21 -43.16 -25.14
C THR A 30 -9.06 -42.73 -23.94
N GLY A 31 -9.10 -43.52 -22.85
CA GLY A 31 -9.78 -43.18 -21.59
C GLY A 31 -8.85 -42.61 -20.51
N LYS A 32 -7.82 -43.38 -20.10
CA LYS A 32 -6.95 -43.05 -18.97
C LYS A 32 -6.06 -41.80 -19.17
N LYS A 33 -5.68 -41.49 -20.42
CA LYS A 33 -4.85 -40.30 -20.74
C LYS A 33 -5.58 -38.97 -20.54
N LYS A 34 -6.90 -38.92 -20.78
CA LYS A 34 -7.70 -37.71 -20.54
C LYS A 34 -7.84 -37.42 -19.05
N THR A 35 -8.00 -38.46 -18.25
CA THR A 35 -8.09 -38.38 -16.79
C THR A 35 -6.76 -37.90 -16.17
N ALA A 36 -5.62 -38.47 -16.59
CA ALA A 36 -4.29 -38.06 -16.12
C ALA A 36 -3.97 -36.58 -16.42
N LEU A 37 -4.18 -36.12 -17.66
CA LEU A 37 -3.96 -34.72 -18.05
C LEU A 37 -4.88 -33.74 -17.28
N THR A 38 -6.07 -34.20 -16.91
CA THR A 38 -7.03 -33.37 -16.16
C THR A 38 -6.63 -33.27 -14.67
N ILE A 39 -6.10 -34.35 -14.08
CA ILE A 39 -5.53 -34.34 -12.73
C ILE A 39 -4.26 -33.48 -12.68
N GLU A 40 -3.38 -33.61 -13.67
CA GLU A 40 -2.15 -32.80 -13.80
C GLU A 40 -2.49 -31.30 -13.83
N ARG A 41 -3.47 -30.89 -14.64
CA ARG A 41 -3.96 -29.50 -14.66
C ARG A 41 -4.59 -29.03 -13.36
N LYS A 42 -5.26 -29.91 -12.61
CA LYS A 42 -5.72 -29.58 -11.25
C LYS A 42 -4.52 -29.21 -10.39
N ASN A 43 -3.52 -30.08 -10.32
CA ASN A 43 -2.40 -29.96 -9.38
C ASN A 43 -1.40 -28.87 -9.76
N GLU A 44 -1.12 -28.68 -11.06
CA GLU A 44 -0.09 -27.75 -11.53
C GLU A 44 -0.61 -26.34 -11.84
N LEU A 45 -1.92 -26.17 -12.02
CA LEU A 45 -2.50 -24.88 -12.41
C LEU A 45 -3.63 -24.43 -11.49
N TYR A 46 -4.70 -25.20 -11.36
CA TYR A 46 -5.88 -24.71 -10.64
C TYR A 46 -5.66 -24.64 -9.12
N GLN A 47 -4.92 -25.61 -8.57
CA GLN A 47 -4.65 -25.70 -7.14
C GLN A 47 -3.70 -24.60 -6.64
N PRO A 48 -2.54 -24.35 -7.28
CA PRO A 48 -1.65 -23.26 -6.83
C PRO A 48 -2.29 -21.88 -7.02
N LEU A 49 -3.04 -21.68 -8.11
CA LEU A 49 -3.78 -20.43 -8.33
C LEU A 49 -4.87 -20.23 -7.28
N LEU A 50 -5.57 -21.30 -6.89
CA LEU A 50 -6.59 -21.22 -5.84
C LEU A 50 -5.96 -20.77 -4.51
N GLU A 51 -4.86 -21.40 -4.10
CA GLU A 51 -4.17 -21.10 -2.85
C GLU A 51 -3.67 -19.65 -2.81
N GLU A 52 -3.03 -19.19 -3.88
CA GLU A 52 -2.56 -17.80 -3.99
C GLU A 52 -3.73 -16.80 -3.94
N LEU A 53 -4.78 -17.02 -4.73
CA LEU A 53 -5.91 -16.09 -4.78
C LEU A 53 -6.77 -16.12 -3.51
N GLU A 54 -6.82 -17.25 -2.81
CA GLU A 54 -7.45 -17.32 -1.49
C GLU A 54 -6.74 -16.39 -0.51
N SER A 55 -5.40 -16.38 -0.47
CA SER A 55 -4.66 -15.46 0.40
C SER A 55 -5.01 -13.98 0.12
N ILE A 56 -5.13 -13.61 -1.16
CA ILE A 56 -5.52 -12.26 -1.59
C ILE A 56 -6.97 -11.95 -1.21
N SER A 57 -7.86 -12.94 -1.26
CA SER A 57 -9.27 -12.76 -0.94
C SER A 57 -9.54 -12.41 0.54
N TYR A 58 -8.58 -12.69 1.43
CA TYR A 58 -8.67 -12.45 2.87
C TYR A 58 -7.91 -11.19 3.34
N LEU A 59 -7.37 -10.36 2.43
CA LEU A 59 -6.64 -9.10 2.69
C LEU A 59 -7.44 -7.99 3.41
N LYS A 60 -8.66 -8.28 3.87
CA LYS A 60 -9.57 -7.29 4.47
C LYS A 60 -8.92 -6.55 5.65
N ASN A 61 -8.02 -7.21 6.39
CA ASN A 61 -7.40 -6.67 7.60
C ASN A 61 -6.05 -5.96 7.39
N ASP A 62 -5.46 -6.03 6.20
CA ASP A 62 -4.13 -5.44 5.97
C ASP A 62 -4.22 -3.94 5.64
N GLY A 63 -3.27 -3.14 6.14
CA GLY A 63 -3.18 -1.71 5.84
C GLY A 63 -2.89 -1.42 4.35
N LEU A 64 -3.16 -0.20 3.89
CA LEU A 64 -2.87 0.23 2.51
C LEU A 64 -1.37 0.22 2.16
N THR A 65 -0.49 0.09 3.14
CA THR A 65 0.96 0.07 2.95
C THR A 65 1.46 -1.26 2.37
N THR A 66 0.68 -2.34 2.52
CA THR A 66 1.05 -3.67 2.04
C THR A 66 0.98 -3.75 0.52
N LYS A 67 2.08 -4.20 -0.11
CA LYS A 67 2.10 -4.58 -1.53
C LYS A 67 1.51 -5.97 -1.70
N LEU A 68 0.76 -6.17 -2.78
CA LEU A 68 0.17 -7.46 -3.09
C LEU A 68 1.07 -8.24 -4.04
N GLU A 69 1.42 -9.45 -3.64
CA GLU A 69 2.22 -10.38 -4.44
C GLU A 69 1.33 -11.47 -5.00
N ALA A 70 1.40 -11.69 -6.32
CA ALA A 70 0.68 -12.74 -7.02
C ALA A 70 1.58 -13.38 -8.10
N PRO A 71 2.73 -13.97 -7.70
CA PRO A 71 3.72 -14.50 -8.63
C PRO A 71 3.15 -15.61 -9.54
N PHE A 72 2.30 -16.50 -9.04
CA PHE A 72 1.73 -17.58 -9.82
C PHE A 72 0.69 -17.06 -10.82
N LEU A 73 -0.20 -16.16 -10.40
CA LEU A 73 -1.09 -15.43 -11.29
C LEU A 73 -0.31 -14.75 -12.43
N ALA A 74 0.77 -14.04 -12.11
CA ALA A 74 1.64 -13.39 -13.09
C ALA A 74 2.24 -14.41 -14.08
N GLU A 75 2.79 -15.52 -13.56
CA GLU A 75 3.37 -16.58 -14.39
C GLU A 75 2.34 -17.15 -15.39
N THR A 76 1.12 -17.42 -14.91
CA THR A 76 0.08 -18.04 -15.73
C THR A 76 -0.44 -17.11 -16.83
N ILE A 77 -0.38 -15.78 -16.62
CA ILE A 77 -0.73 -14.78 -17.63
C ILE A 77 0.38 -14.64 -18.67
N VAL A 78 1.64 -14.54 -18.22
CA VAL A 78 2.80 -14.42 -19.12
C VAL A 78 2.95 -15.66 -20.00
N ASN A 79 2.70 -16.84 -19.42
CA ASN A 79 2.83 -18.12 -20.10
C ASN A 79 1.46 -18.75 -20.45
N ASP A 80 0.47 -17.96 -20.86
CA ASP A 80 -0.88 -18.46 -21.18
C ASP A 80 -0.86 -19.62 -22.20
N TYR A 81 0.08 -19.60 -23.17
CA TYR A 81 0.26 -20.68 -24.14
C TYR A 81 0.63 -22.04 -23.51
N LYS A 82 1.30 -22.03 -22.35
CA LYS A 82 1.71 -23.23 -21.59
C LYS A 82 0.51 -23.83 -20.85
N TYR A 83 -0.33 -22.97 -20.28
CA TYR A 83 -1.40 -23.40 -19.38
C TYR A 83 -2.74 -23.67 -20.11
N GLY A 84 -3.02 -22.94 -21.19
CA GLY A 84 -4.17 -23.18 -22.07
C GLY A 84 -5.51 -23.03 -21.34
N TYR A 85 -5.72 -21.86 -20.73
CA TYR A 85 -6.90 -21.54 -19.94
C TYR A 85 -8.23 -21.66 -20.71
N ARG A 86 -9.33 -21.86 -19.97
CA ARG A 86 -10.64 -21.45 -20.47
C ARG A 86 -10.64 -19.93 -20.63
N ARG A 87 -11.02 -19.44 -21.82
CA ARG A 87 -10.99 -18.01 -22.18
C ARG A 87 -11.66 -17.08 -21.14
N LYS A 88 -12.72 -17.53 -20.47
CA LYS A 88 -13.41 -16.76 -19.42
C LYS A 88 -12.53 -16.59 -18.16
N LEU A 89 -11.87 -17.66 -17.71
CA LEU A 89 -11.02 -17.66 -16.52
C LEU A 89 -9.77 -16.80 -16.76
N ASN A 90 -9.11 -16.95 -17.91
CA ASN A 90 -7.96 -16.12 -18.28
C ASN A 90 -8.31 -14.62 -18.26
N LYS A 91 -9.45 -14.22 -18.84
CA LYS A 91 -9.89 -12.81 -18.81
C LYS A 91 -10.02 -12.28 -17.39
N LYS A 92 -10.61 -13.06 -16.47
CA LYS A 92 -10.73 -12.68 -15.06
C LYS A 92 -9.36 -12.56 -14.40
N CYS A 93 -8.47 -13.54 -14.59
CA CYS A 93 -7.10 -13.53 -14.06
C CYS A 93 -6.30 -12.32 -14.57
N THR A 94 -6.35 -12.04 -15.88
CA THR A 94 -5.68 -10.89 -16.49
C THR A 94 -6.20 -9.56 -15.93
N SER A 95 -7.53 -9.45 -15.77
CA SER A 95 -8.15 -8.26 -15.15
C SER A 95 -7.68 -8.09 -13.70
N LEU A 96 -7.69 -9.16 -12.91
CA LEU A 96 -7.23 -9.14 -11.52
C LEU A 96 -5.76 -8.73 -11.42
N TYR A 97 -4.90 -9.28 -12.28
CA TYR A 97 -3.48 -8.93 -12.30
C TYR A 97 -3.25 -7.46 -12.66
N SER A 98 -4.03 -6.91 -13.60
CA SER A 98 -4.01 -5.48 -13.92
C SER A 98 -4.41 -4.62 -12.72
N LEU A 99 -5.46 -5.01 -11.98
CA LEU A 99 -5.89 -4.31 -10.77
C LEU A 99 -4.80 -4.34 -9.69
N ILE A 100 -4.15 -5.49 -9.47
CA ILE A 100 -3.03 -5.63 -8.53
C ILE A 100 -1.87 -4.70 -8.91
N ASN A 101 -1.50 -4.63 -10.19
CA ASN A 101 -0.46 -3.73 -10.65
C ASN A 101 -0.82 -2.25 -10.44
N GLN A 102 -2.07 -1.87 -10.72
CA GLN A 102 -2.56 -0.51 -10.45
C GLN A 102 -2.51 -0.20 -8.95
N TYR A 103 -2.97 -1.12 -8.10
CA TYR A 103 -2.92 -0.96 -6.65
C TYR A 103 -1.47 -0.77 -6.14
N ASN A 104 -0.55 -1.61 -6.62
CA ASN A 104 0.86 -1.56 -6.22
C ASN A 104 1.60 -0.32 -6.76
N SER A 105 1.12 0.29 -7.85
CA SER A 105 1.71 1.50 -8.40
C SER A 105 1.47 2.76 -7.56
N ILE A 106 0.42 2.75 -6.70
CA ILE A 106 0.09 3.89 -5.85
C ILE A 106 1.00 3.88 -4.62
N ASN A 107 1.88 4.88 -4.50
CA ASN A 107 2.77 5.03 -3.35
C ASN A 107 2.08 5.83 -2.23
N ILE A 108 1.39 5.12 -1.33
CA ILE A 108 0.63 5.74 -0.24
C ILE A 108 1.54 6.44 0.80
N VAL A 109 2.78 5.98 0.94
CA VAL A 109 3.78 6.59 1.82
C VAL A 109 4.17 7.97 1.29
N SER A 110 4.35 8.09 -0.03
CA SER A 110 4.59 9.40 -0.65
C SER A 110 3.39 10.34 -0.56
N VAL A 111 2.16 9.83 -0.68
CA VAL A 111 0.95 10.64 -0.46
C VAL A 111 0.93 11.19 0.97
N ALA A 112 1.16 10.33 1.97
CA ALA A 112 1.22 10.73 3.37
C ALA A 112 2.38 11.71 3.65
N HIS A 113 3.56 11.48 3.07
CA HIS A 113 4.69 12.40 3.15
C HIS A 113 4.28 13.81 2.73
N ASN A 114 3.68 13.94 1.54
CA ASN A 114 3.31 15.25 0.99
C ASN A 114 2.31 15.97 1.90
N ILE A 115 1.33 15.27 2.45
CA ILE A 115 0.36 15.86 3.38
C ILE A 115 1.05 16.33 4.67
N ILE A 116 1.98 15.53 5.23
CA ILE A 116 2.73 15.93 6.43
C ILE A 116 3.57 17.19 6.15
N VAL A 117 4.19 17.27 4.96
CA VAL A 117 4.94 18.45 4.52
C VAL A 117 4.01 19.66 4.37
N ASP A 118 2.86 19.50 3.72
CA ASP A 118 1.89 20.58 3.53
C ASP A 118 1.38 21.12 4.87
N ILE A 119 1.03 20.23 5.81
CA ILE A 119 0.63 20.60 7.18
C ILE A 119 1.73 21.40 7.87
N PHE A 120 2.97 20.91 7.82
CA PHE A 120 4.11 21.55 8.45
C PHE A 120 4.37 22.93 7.84
N GLU A 121 4.43 23.01 6.52
CA GLU A 121 4.72 24.24 5.79
C GLU A 121 3.69 25.33 6.05
N ASN A 122 2.40 25.00 5.97
CA ASN A 122 1.32 25.94 6.20
C ASN A 122 1.36 26.44 7.64
N SER A 123 1.53 25.53 8.59
CA SER A 123 1.62 25.88 10.01
C SER A 123 2.91 26.66 10.34
N TYR A 124 4.03 26.34 9.70
CA TYR A 124 5.30 27.05 9.86
C TYR A 124 5.16 28.49 9.37
N GLU A 125 4.55 28.69 8.21
CA GLU A 125 4.27 30.03 7.69
C GLU A 125 3.32 30.80 8.62
N GLU A 126 2.28 30.16 9.17
CA GLU A 126 1.41 30.81 10.16
C GLU A 126 2.15 31.23 11.45
N LEU A 127 3.09 30.40 11.93
CA LEU A 127 3.80 30.63 13.19
C LEU A 127 4.98 31.59 13.04
N TYR A 128 5.76 31.47 11.96
CA TYR A 128 7.03 32.19 11.77
C TYR A 128 6.94 33.25 10.66
N GLY A 129 5.89 33.21 9.85
CA GLY A 129 5.48 34.24 8.89
C GLY A 129 6.12 34.19 7.51
N SER A 130 7.09 33.30 7.27
CA SER A 130 7.65 33.05 5.94
C SER A 130 8.31 31.68 5.92
N LYS A 131 8.21 30.98 4.78
CA LYS A 131 8.99 29.77 4.50
C LYS A 131 10.37 30.07 3.91
N ILE A 132 10.58 31.30 3.44
CA ILE A 132 11.83 31.80 2.87
C ILE A 132 12.67 32.46 3.98
N GLU A 133 13.92 32.02 4.13
CA GLU A 133 14.90 32.54 5.08
C GLU A 133 15.86 33.56 4.43
N GLY A 134 16.09 33.46 3.12
CA GLY A 134 16.99 34.38 2.41
C GLY A 134 16.76 34.42 0.90
N ILE A 135 17.36 35.41 0.25
CA ILE A 135 17.36 35.56 -1.21
C ILE A 135 18.81 35.78 -1.64
N SER A 136 19.29 34.96 -2.57
CA SER A 136 20.59 35.16 -3.23
C SER A 136 20.38 35.81 -4.59
N TYR A 137 21.27 36.75 -4.93
CA TYR A 137 21.26 37.43 -6.21
C TYR A 137 22.40 36.90 -7.07
N HIS A 138 22.07 36.49 -8.29
CA HIS A 138 23.01 35.93 -9.24
C HIS A 138 23.05 36.76 -10.50
N SER A 139 24.21 36.77 -11.16
CA SER A 139 24.41 37.37 -12.47
C SER A 139 25.34 36.48 -13.29
N ASP A 140 25.01 36.21 -14.55
CA ASP A 140 25.93 35.52 -15.47
C ASP A 140 26.87 36.50 -16.20
N ILE A 141 27.78 35.94 -17.00
CA ILE A 141 28.77 36.71 -17.78
C ILE A 141 28.09 37.55 -18.88
N ASP A 142 26.88 37.17 -19.29
CA ASP A 142 26.08 37.86 -20.30
C ASP A 142 25.21 38.98 -19.69
N GLY A 143 25.22 39.13 -18.36
CA GLY A 143 24.48 40.16 -17.63
C GLY A 143 23.03 39.78 -17.30
N ASN A 144 22.65 38.50 -17.42
CA ASN A 144 21.35 38.05 -16.96
C ASN A 144 21.35 37.91 -15.44
N GLU A 145 20.41 38.58 -14.78
CA GLU A 145 20.26 38.56 -13.32
C GLU A 145 19.06 37.71 -12.91
N TRP A 146 19.19 36.92 -11.85
CA TRP A 146 18.08 36.21 -11.24
C TRP A 146 18.23 36.11 -9.72
N GLU A 147 17.08 35.96 -9.06
CA GLU A 147 16.95 35.77 -7.63
C GLU A 147 16.72 34.29 -7.33
N GLU A 148 17.38 33.76 -6.30
CA GLU A 148 17.14 32.43 -5.76
C GLU A 148 16.65 32.56 -4.32
N GLU A 149 15.41 32.13 -4.07
CA GLU A 149 14.83 32.06 -2.73
C GLU A 149 15.33 30.81 -2.01
N HIS A 150 15.82 31.01 -0.78
CA HIS A 150 16.30 29.95 0.08
C HIS A 150 15.25 29.63 1.13
N LEU A 151 14.73 28.41 1.10
CA LEU A 151 13.79 27.91 2.09
C LEU A 151 14.47 27.80 3.46
N ALA A 152 13.70 28.03 4.51
CA ALA A 152 14.16 27.80 5.87
C ALA A 152 14.56 26.33 6.06
N GLU A 153 15.66 26.10 6.77
CA GLU A 153 16.22 24.76 6.99
C GLU A 153 15.19 23.71 7.47
N PRO A 154 14.27 24.01 8.41
CA PRO A 154 13.22 23.06 8.82
C PRO A 154 12.30 22.61 7.67
N ILE A 155 12.02 23.50 6.70
CA ILE A 155 11.17 23.22 5.54
C ILE A 155 11.89 22.28 4.57
N GLU A 156 13.15 22.55 4.28
CA GLU A 156 13.99 21.65 3.48
C GLU A 156 14.16 20.30 4.16
N PHE A 157 14.31 20.31 5.49
CA PHE A 157 14.54 19.10 6.25
C PHE A 157 13.34 18.15 6.17
N ILE A 158 12.12 18.65 6.42
CA ILE A 158 10.93 17.77 6.42
C ILE A 158 10.63 17.21 5.03
N ARG A 159 10.89 17.98 3.96
CA ARG A 159 10.73 17.53 2.56
C ARG A 159 11.66 16.39 2.18
N ARG A 160 12.87 16.34 2.75
CA ARG A 160 13.93 15.43 2.30
C ARG A 160 14.18 14.25 3.23
N PHE A 161 14.04 14.47 4.54
CA PHE A 161 14.57 13.55 5.54
C PHE A 161 13.49 12.89 6.41
N LEU A 162 12.21 13.09 6.09
CA LEU A 162 11.15 12.35 6.76
C LEU A 162 11.23 10.85 6.41
N SER A 163 11.36 10.02 7.44
CA SER A 163 11.53 8.58 7.26
C SER A 163 10.22 7.88 6.89
N ASP A 164 10.26 7.06 5.82
CA ASP A 164 9.17 6.14 5.46
C ASP A 164 8.70 5.28 6.63
N LYS A 165 9.61 4.87 7.53
CA LYS A 165 9.25 4.07 8.71
C LYS A 165 8.32 4.84 9.65
N SER A 166 8.59 6.12 9.88
CA SER A 166 7.74 6.98 10.71
C SER A 166 6.38 7.20 10.06
N ILE A 167 6.35 7.38 8.73
CA ILE A 167 5.10 7.53 7.98
C ILE A 167 4.27 6.24 8.04
N VAL A 168 4.88 5.08 7.80
CA VAL A 168 4.18 3.78 7.88
C VAL A 168 3.65 3.53 9.29
N SER A 169 4.43 3.87 10.32
CA SER A 169 3.97 3.80 11.71
C SER A 169 2.74 4.68 11.96
N LEU A 170 2.76 5.92 11.47
CA LEU A 170 1.63 6.84 11.57
C LEU A 170 0.40 6.27 10.87
N LEU A 171 0.54 5.80 9.62
CA LEU A 171 -0.56 5.20 8.85
C LEU A 171 -1.19 3.99 9.54
N ASN A 172 -0.39 3.18 10.24
CA ASN A 172 -0.89 2.04 11.01
C ASN A 172 -1.58 2.43 12.33
N SER A 173 -1.54 3.71 12.71
CA SER A 173 -2.13 4.24 13.94
C SER A 173 -3.48 4.95 13.75
N GLU A 174 -4.09 4.86 12.56
CA GLU A 174 -5.37 5.51 12.28
C GLU A 174 -6.43 5.20 13.35
N GLY A 175 -7.03 6.24 13.93
CA GLY A 175 -8.03 6.13 15.00
C GLY A 175 -7.48 5.78 16.39
N MET A 176 -6.16 5.59 16.52
CA MET A 176 -5.46 5.30 17.77
C MET A 176 -4.68 6.53 18.25
N TYR A 177 -5.41 7.56 18.68
CA TYR A 177 -4.80 8.72 19.33
C TYR A 177 -4.10 8.30 20.63
N ASP A 178 -2.83 8.69 20.77
CA ASP A 178 -1.96 8.33 21.88
C ASP A 178 -1.50 9.57 22.70
N SER A 179 -2.00 10.75 22.35
CA SER A 179 -1.71 12.01 23.02
C SER A 179 -2.91 12.97 23.00
N GLU A 180 -2.85 14.01 23.81
CA GLU A 180 -3.84 15.09 23.86
C GLU A 180 -3.14 16.43 24.06
N VAL A 181 -3.71 17.49 23.49
CA VAL A 181 -3.23 18.86 23.68
C VAL A 181 -4.33 19.72 24.29
N CYS A 182 -3.94 20.55 25.26
CA CYS A 182 -4.84 21.54 25.85
C CYS A 182 -4.97 22.74 24.92
N ILE A 183 -6.18 22.99 24.40
CA ILE A 183 -6.47 24.13 23.51
C ILE A 183 -7.11 25.31 24.24
N ASP A 184 -7.66 25.07 25.44
CA ASP A 184 -8.23 26.09 26.30
C ASP A 184 -8.02 25.69 27.76
N LYS A 185 -7.01 26.29 28.40
CA LYS A 185 -6.68 26.01 29.81
C LYS A 185 -7.78 26.47 30.76
N LYS A 186 -8.54 27.51 30.44
CA LYS A 186 -9.57 28.07 31.34
C LYS A 186 -10.77 27.14 31.43
N ASN A 187 -11.15 26.53 30.31
CA ASN A 187 -12.28 25.61 30.23
C ASN A 187 -11.86 24.13 30.31
N ASN A 188 -10.56 23.85 30.51
CA ASN A 188 -10.00 22.50 30.59
C ASN A 188 -10.35 21.64 29.35
N ILE A 189 -10.23 22.24 28.15
CA ILE A 189 -10.55 21.58 26.88
C ILE A 189 -9.28 20.96 26.29
N PHE A 190 -9.35 19.65 26.06
CA PHE A 190 -8.29 18.84 25.47
C PHE A 190 -8.77 18.21 24.17
N VAL A 191 -7.89 18.15 23.18
CA VAL A 191 -8.15 17.53 21.88
C VAL A 191 -7.18 16.37 21.68
N PRO A 192 -7.67 15.18 21.30
CA PRO A 192 -6.80 14.04 21.01
C PRO A 192 -6.00 14.31 19.73
N ILE A 193 -4.71 13.95 19.75
CA ILE A 193 -3.78 14.12 18.63
C ILE A 193 -2.89 12.89 18.47
N TYR A 194 -2.27 12.76 17.30
CA TYR A 194 -1.29 11.73 17.04
C TYR A 194 0.08 12.18 17.58
N GLY A 195 0.52 11.62 18.69
CA GLY A 195 1.83 11.90 19.30
C GLY A 195 3.00 11.61 18.37
N GLN A 196 2.84 10.65 17.45
CA GLN A 196 3.83 10.40 16.38
C GLN A 196 4.00 11.62 15.47
N LEU A 197 2.91 12.32 15.13
CA LEU A 197 2.95 13.52 14.30
C LEU A 197 3.61 14.69 15.07
N VAL A 198 3.30 14.83 16.36
CA VAL A 198 3.98 15.78 17.26
C VAL A 198 5.48 15.50 17.29
N SER A 199 5.88 14.23 17.44
CA SER A 199 7.29 13.84 17.47
C SER A 199 7.99 14.21 16.16
N VAL A 200 7.36 13.98 15.01
CA VAL A 200 7.91 14.37 13.70
C VAL A 200 8.16 15.87 13.66
N PHE A 201 7.13 16.69 13.93
CA PHE A 201 7.26 18.14 13.85
C PHE A 201 8.23 18.70 14.90
N TYR A 202 8.22 18.13 16.11
CA TYR A 202 9.16 18.50 17.16
C TYR A 202 10.60 18.23 16.74
N SER A 203 10.90 17.06 16.15
CA SER A 203 12.24 16.73 15.67
C SER A 203 12.72 17.69 14.59
N VAL A 204 11.84 18.10 13.67
CA VAL A 204 12.15 19.05 12.61
C VAL A 204 12.43 20.45 13.19
N LEU A 205 11.59 20.95 14.09
CA LEU A 205 11.75 22.26 14.72
C LEU A 205 12.96 22.35 15.67
N ASN A 206 13.45 21.22 16.14
CA ASN A 206 14.61 21.14 17.04
C ASN A 206 15.84 20.54 16.36
N MET A 207 15.92 20.65 15.03
CA MET A 207 17.04 20.11 14.27
C MET A 207 18.39 20.74 14.67
N GLU A 208 19.44 19.93 14.55
CA GLU A 208 20.83 20.35 14.78
C GLU A 208 21.61 20.30 13.47
N ILE A 209 22.33 21.38 13.17
CA ILE A 209 23.21 21.49 12.02
C ILE A 209 24.64 21.56 12.56
N ASN A 210 25.47 20.58 12.22
CA ASN A 210 26.86 20.46 12.71
C ASN A 210 26.97 20.50 14.26
N GLY A 211 26.00 19.88 14.96
CA GLY A 211 25.96 19.83 16.42
C GLY A 211 25.50 21.12 17.10
N VAL A 212 25.02 22.10 16.32
CA VAL A 212 24.43 23.34 16.84
C VAL A 212 22.94 23.34 16.52
N ARG A 213 22.11 23.56 17.53
CA ARG A 213 20.66 23.69 17.34
C ARG A 213 20.35 24.88 16.46
N TYR A 214 19.59 24.63 15.39
CA TYR A 214 19.12 25.66 14.48
C TYR A 214 18.22 26.67 15.22
N GLN A 215 18.44 27.95 14.97
CA GLN A 215 17.70 29.02 15.63
C GLN A 215 16.50 29.40 14.80
N LEU A 216 15.31 29.01 15.28
CA LEU A 216 14.06 29.39 14.66
C LEU A 216 13.80 30.90 14.78
N PRO A 217 13.10 31.51 13.80
CA PRO A 217 12.57 32.85 13.95
C PRO A 217 11.65 32.97 15.18
N PRO A 218 11.45 34.19 15.71
CA PRO A 218 10.48 34.39 16.78
C PRO A 218 9.08 34.02 16.30
N ILE A 219 8.33 33.31 17.13
CA ILE A 219 6.94 32.96 16.87
C ILE A 219 6.11 34.25 16.86
N LYS A 220 5.30 34.44 15.82
CA LYS A 220 4.45 35.63 15.57
C LYS A 220 3.03 35.48 16.15
N LYS A 221 2.73 34.33 16.77
CA LYS A 221 1.44 33.96 17.34
C LYS A 221 1.59 33.57 18.81
N GLU A 222 0.64 33.99 19.65
CA GLU A 222 0.58 33.52 21.03
C GLU A 222 0.07 32.08 21.05
N LEU A 223 0.81 31.18 21.69
CA LEU A 223 0.48 29.75 21.78
C LEU A 223 0.40 29.33 23.25
N GLU A 224 -0.66 28.58 23.60
CA GLU A 224 -0.77 27.94 24.91
C GLU A 224 -0.10 26.54 24.96
N MET A 225 0.36 26.07 23.79
CA MET A 225 0.96 24.76 23.50
C MET A 225 2.29 24.94 22.75
N SER A 226 3.03 23.85 22.54
CA SER A 226 4.23 23.89 21.70
C SER A 226 3.88 24.08 20.22
N PRO A 227 4.79 24.66 19.41
CA PRO A 227 4.61 24.74 17.95
C PRO A 227 4.32 23.39 17.30
N ALA A 228 4.96 22.30 17.75
CA ALA A 228 4.75 20.96 17.21
C ALA A 228 3.34 20.43 17.50
N GLU A 229 2.81 20.65 18.71
CA GLU A 229 1.43 20.30 19.05
C GLU A 229 0.44 21.15 18.25
N TYR A 230 0.73 22.44 18.06
CA TYR A 230 -0.09 23.32 17.22
C TYR A 230 -0.18 22.80 15.78
N MET A 231 0.95 22.40 15.19
CA MET A 231 0.99 21.79 13.85
C MET A 231 0.20 20.47 13.79
N ALA A 232 0.30 19.65 14.83
CA ALA A 232 -0.36 18.35 14.92
C ALA A 232 -1.87 18.43 15.25
N LEU A 233 -2.42 19.63 15.52
CA LEU A 233 -3.86 19.85 15.59
C LEU A 233 -4.55 19.71 14.23
N ASN A 234 -3.79 19.84 13.13
CA ASN A 234 -4.33 19.50 11.82
C ASN A 234 -4.67 18.00 11.78
N ASP A 235 -5.87 17.70 11.29
CA ASP A 235 -6.36 16.32 11.14
C ASP A 235 -5.76 15.66 9.89
N PHE A 236 -4.53 15.14 10.05
CA PHE A 236 -3.80 14.42 9.00
C PHE A 236 -4.65 13.34 8.32
N PHE A 237 -5.40 12.53 9.09
CA PHE A 237 -6.17 11.43 8.50
C PHE A 237 -7.39 11.91 7.73
N LYS A 238 -7.98 13.04 8.10
CA LYS A 238 -9.02 13.67 7.30
C LYS A 238 -8.49 14.08 5.91
N GLU A 239 -7.33 14.70 5.84
CA GLU A 239 -6.71 15.09 4.56
C GLU A 239 -6.26 13.85 3.77
N PHE A 240 -5.64 12.88 4.46
CA PHE A 240 -5.18 11.63 3.87
C PHE A 240 -6.31 10.80 3.26
N ASN A 241 -7.43 10.65 3.98
CA ASN A 241 -8.59 9.89 3.51
C ASN A 241 -9.40 10.62 2.44
N ALA A 242 -9.29 11.96 2.36
CA ALA A 242 -9.87 12.74 1.28
C ALA A 242 -9.01 12.73 0.00
N ASN A 243 -7.75 12.29 0.08
CA ASN A 243 -6.84 12.28 -1.06
C ASN A 243 -7.32 11.31 -2.17
N THR A 244 -7.26 11.78 -3.42
CA THR A 244 -7.76 11.03 -4.59
C THR A 244 -7.03 9.71 -4.83
N GLU A 245 -5.72 9.66 -4.65
CA GLU A 245 -4.95 8.42 -4.81
C GLU A 245 -5.18 7.46 -3.64
N THR A 246 -5.37 7.95 -2.42
CA THR A 246 -5.78 7.14 -1.26
C THR A 246 -7.14 6.48 -1.51
N LEU A 247 -8.16 7.26 -1.90
CA LEU A 247 -9.51 6.77 -2.22
C LEU A 247 -9.48 5.73 -3.36
N LYS A 248 -8.71 6.01 -4.41
CA LYS A 248 -8.50 5.08 -5.52
C LYS A 248 -7.85 3.78 -5.06
N LYS A 249 -6.89 3.83 -4.14
CA LYS A 249 -6.24 2.64 -3.59
C LYS A 249 -7.20 1.79 -2.74
N TYR A 250 -8.04 2.42 -1.92
CA TYR A 250 -9.14 1.72 -1.22
C TYR A 250 -10.09 1.02 -2.20
N LYS A 251 -10.55 1.73 -3.24
CA LYS A 251 -11.43 1.16 -4.25
C LYS A 251 -10.79 -0.03 -4.98
N LEU A 252 -9.53 0.10 -5.39
CA LEU A 252 -8.77 -0.99 -6.01
C LEU A 252 -8.66 -2.20 -5.08
N LYS A 253 -8.45 -1.99 -3.77
CA LYS A 253 -8.41 -3.08 -2.78
C LYS A 253 -9.74 -3.84 -2.75
N GLU A 254 -10.87 -3.13 -2.70
CA GLU A 254 -12.20 -3.75 -2.71
C GLU A 254 -12.47 -4.52 -4.00
N GLU A 255 -12.11 -3.95 -5.15
CA GLU A 255 -12.24 -4.61 -6.44
C GLU A 255 -11.36 -5.87 -6.54
N ILE A 256 -10.12 -5.83 -6.04
CA ILE A 256 -9.21 -6.98 -5.99
C ILE A 256 -9.78 -8.10 -5.11
N ILE A 257 -10.32 -7.76 -3.93
CA ILE A 257 -10.95 -8.73 -3.04
C ILE A 257 -12.16 -9.37 -3.73
N SER A 258 -13.04 -8.57 -4.33
CA SER A 258 -14.23 -9.09 -5.02
C SER A 258 -13.87 -9.99 -6.22
N ASN A 259 -12.93 -9.55 -7.06
CA ASN A 259 -12.51 -10.31 -8.23
C ASN A 259 -11.76 -11.59 -7.85
N SER A 260 -10.92 -11.56 -6.81
CA SER A 260 -10.24 -12.76 -6.32
C SER A 260 -11.24 -13.78 -5.78
N GLN A 261 -12.25 -13.36 -5.01
CA GLN A 261 -13.31 -14.25 -4.53
C GLN A 261 -14.10 -14.91 -5.66
N ASP A 262 -14.46 -14.15 -6.70
CA ASP A 262 -15.16 -14.67 -7.88
C ASP A 262 -14.32 -15.72 -8.65
N ILE A 263 -13.02 -15.46 -8.84
CA ILE A 263 -12.10 -16.42 -9.46
C ILE A 263 -11.92 -17.67 -8.59
N VAL A 264 -11.77 -17.50 -7.27
CA VAL A 264 -11.69 -18.60 -6.30
C VAL A 264 -12.91 -19.51 -6.45
N GLN A 265 -14.14 -18.99 -6.54
CA GLN A 265 -15.32 -19.83 -6.74
C GLN A 265 -15.31 -20.58 -8.07
N ASP A 266 -14.92 -19.92 -9.17
CA ASP A 266 -14.76 -20.56 -10.48
C ASP A 266 -13.75 -21.73 -10.42
N LEU A 267 -12.61 -21.53 -9.75
CA LEU A 267 -11.57 -22.56 -9.57
C LEU A 267 -12.08 -23.73 -8.74
N LYS A 268 -12.76 -23.44 -7.63
CA LYS A 268 -13.38 -24.46 -6.77
C LYS A 268 -14.37 -25.34 -7.55
N GLU A 269 -15.20 -24.74 -8.39
CA GLU A 269 -16.11 -25.50 -9.25
C GLU A 269 -15.38 -26.36 -10.28
N VAL A 270 -14.35 -25.82 -10.93
CA VAL A 270 -13.55 -26.55 -11.92
C VAL A 270 -12.91 -27.76 -11.26
N ILE A 271 -12.26 -27.58 -10.11
CA ILE A 271 -11.60 -28.64 -9.35
C ILE A 271 -12.62 -29.71 -8.93
N ARG A 272 -13.79 -29.33 -8.38
CA ARG A 272 -14.85 -30.29 -8.02
C ARG A 272 -15.35 -31.10 -9.21
N LYS A 273 -15.53 -30.46 -10.37
CA LYS A 273 -15.94 -31.15 -11.61
C LYS A 273 -14.87 -32.13 -12.08
N ILE A 274 -13.59 -31.82 -11.87
CA ILE A 274 -12.50 -32.75 -12.17
C ILE A 274 -12.59 -33.94 -11.23
N VAL A 275 -12.60 -33.72 -9.91
CA VAL A 275 -12.61 -34.78 -8.91
C VAL A 275 -13.83 -35.71 -9.02
N ARG A 276 -15.02 -35.18 -9.31
CA ARG A 276 -16.24 -36.00 -9.50
C ARG A 276 -16.27 -36.84 -10.78
N ASN A 277 -15.49 -36.45 -11.79
CA ASN A 277 -15.43 -37.12 -13.10
C ASN A 277 -14.16 -37.98 -13.28
N THR A 278 -13.36 -38.11 -12.22
CA THR A 278 -12.14 -38.92 -12.15
C THR A 278 -12.47 -40.22 -11.42
#